data_AF-A0A5B6WLL4-F1
#
_entry.id   AF-A0A5B6WLL4-F1
#
_cell.length_a   1.000
_cell.length_b   1.000
_cell.length_c   1.000
_cell.angle_alpha   90.00
_cell.angle_beta   90.00
_cell.angle_gamma   90.00
#
_symmetry.space_group_name_H-M   'P 1'
#
loop_
_entity.id
_entity.type
_entity.pdbx_description
1 polymer ?
#
loop_
_entity_poly.entity_id
_entity_poly.type
_entity_poly.pdbx_seq_one_letter_code
_entity_poly.pdbx_strand_id
1 'polypeptide(L)'
;MKHSRNRKKKFLSSKLADLMEAERTDTNLAELIDTKLQLNIEIDKYESYWEQRAKVNWLKLGDRNTTFFYNIATQRRRQNCIQKL
;
A
#
# COMPACT_ATOMS: atom_id res chain seq x y z
N MET A 1 -5.16 -11.19 -12.63
CA MET A 1 -5.28 -9.76 -12.25
C MET A 1 -4.10 -9.20 -11.43
N LYS A 2 -3.71 -9.77 -10.27
CA LYS A 2 -2.58 -9.24 -9.45
C LYS A 2 -1.22 -9.13 -10.19
N HIS A 3 -0.92 -10.11 -11.04
CA HIS A 3 0.34 -10.17 -11.79
C HIS A 3 0.49 -9.04 -12.83
N SER A 4 -0.60 -8.67 -13.51
CA SER A 4 -0.59 -7.60 -14.52
C SER A 4 -0.36 -6.22 -13.88
N ARG A 5 -0.95 -5.97 -12.70
CA ARG A 5 -0.78 -4.69 -11.99
C ARG A 5 0.62 -4.53 -11.40
N ASN A 6 1.22 -5.61 -10.87
CA ASN A 6 2.63 -5.59 -10.43
C ASN A 6 3.59 -5.33 -11.60
N ARG A 7 3.28 -5.86 -12.80
CA ARG A 7 4.05 -5.56 -14.02
C ARG A 7 3.94 -4.08 -14.38
N LYS A 8 2.75 -3.49 -14.32
CA LYS A 8 2.55 -2.05 -14.61
C LYS A 8 3.32 -1.16 -13.64
N LYS A 9 3.24 -1.43 -12.33
CA LYS A 9 4.04 -0.70 -11.32
C LYS A 9 5.54 -0.83 -11.60
N LYS A 10 6.03 -2.04 -11.86
CA LYS A 10 7.45 -2.29 -12.17
C LYS A 10 7.89 -1.54 -13.44
N PHE A 11 7.06 -1.55 -14.47
CA PHE A 11 7.32 -0.81 -15.71
C PHE A 11 7.41 0.70 -15.46
N LEU A 12 6.42 1.29 -14.78
CA LEU A 12 6.43 2.72 -14.46
C LEU A 12 7.63 3.12 -13.58
N SER A 13 8.01 2.28 -12.62
CA SER A 13 9.22 2.51 -11.81
C SER A 13 10.51 2.44 -12.63
N SER A 14 10.61 1.51 -13.59
CA SER A 14 11.75 1.43 -14.51
C SER A 14 11.79 2.67 -15.42
N LYS A 15 10.67 3.00 -16.07
CA LYS A 15 10.58 4.18 -16.94
C LYS A 15 10.94 5.47 -16.19
N LEU A 16 10.51 5.60 -14.93
CA LEU A 16 10.84 6.74 -14.10
C LEU A 16 12.35 6.83 -13.83
N ALA A 17 13.02 5.71 -13.55
CA ALA A 17 14.46 5.67 -13.36
C ALA A 17 15.21 6.09 -14.64
N ASP A 18 14.80 5.55 -15.79
CA ASP A 18 15.39 5.88 -17.10
C ASP A 18 15.25 7.39 -17.40
N LEU A 19 14.07 7.99 -17.14
CA LEU A 19 13.83 9.41 -17.32
C LEU A 19 14.57 10.31 -16.32
N MET A 20 14.92 9.79 -15.14
CA MET A 20 15.73 10.54 -14.16
C MET A 20 17.20 10.63 -14.59
N GLU A 21 17.69 9.67 -15.36
CA GLU A 21 19.05 9.65 -15.92
C GLU A 21 19.15 10.35 -17.28
N ALA A 22 18.02 10.53 -17.97
CA ALA A 22 17.95 11.22 -19.25
C ALA A 22 18.30 12.72 -19.15
N GLU A 23 18.70 13.30 -20.28
CA GLU A 23 18.96 14.74 -20.39
C GLU A 23 17.72 15.56 -20.03
N ARG A 24 17.92 16.68 -19.31
CA ARG A 24 16.83 17.56 -18.90
C ARG A 24 16.36 18.44 -20.06
N THR A 25 15.49 17.86 -20.88
CA THR A 25 14.70 18.57 -21.89
C THR A 25 13.28 18.79 -21.37
N ASP A 26 12.57 19.78 -21.91
CA ASP A 26 11.17 20.05 -21.55
C ASP A 26 10.27 18.83 -21.80
N THR A 27 10.56 18.07 -22.86
CA THR A 27 9.86 16.82 -23.18
C THR A 27 10.10 15.75 -22.13
N ASN A 28 11.36 15.53 -21.73
CA ASN A 28 11.69 14.52 -20.72
C ASN A 28 11.13 14.92 -19.36
N LEU A 29 11.09 16.21 -19.03
CA LEU A 29 10.50 16.71 -17.81
C LEU A 29 8.97 16.50 -17.79
N ALA A 30 8.29 16.77 -18.90
CA ALA A 30 6.86 16.51 -19.03
C ALA A 30 6.55 15.01 -18.87
N GLU A 31 7.33 14.13 -19.52
CA GLU A 31 7.19 12.69 -19.39
C GLU A 31 7.49 12.18 -17.98
N LEU A 32 8.45 12.78 -17.29
CA LEU A 32 8.79 12.44 -15.91
C LEU A 32 7.61 12.72 -14.97
N ILE A 33 7.00 13.90 -15.12
CA ILE A 33 5.83 14.31 -14.34
C ILE A 33 4.66 13.36 -14.60
N ASP A 34 4.35 13.08 -15.87
CA ASP A 34 3.27 12.14 -16.23
C ASP A 34 3.52 10.74 -15.68
N THR A 35 4.74 10.21 -15.84
CA THR A 35 5.10 8.88 -15.33
C THR A 35 4.97 8.80 -13.82
N LYS A 36 5.37 9.86 -13.10
CA LYS A 36 5.20 9.95 -11.64
C LYS A 36 3.73 10.00 -11.23
N LEU A 37 2.91 10.75 -11.95
CA LEU A 37 1.46 10.82 -11.73
C LEU A 37 0.81 9.45 -11.92
N GLN A 38 1.12 8.77 -13.02
CA GLN A 38 0.60 7.44 -13.30
C GLN A 38 1.00 6.42 -12.22
N LEU A 39 2.23 6.50 -11.71
CA LEU A 39 2.69 5.62 -10.64
C LEU A 39 1.89 5.83 -9.35
N ASN A 40 1.66 7.08 -8.95
CA ASN A 40 0.85 7.41 -7.77
C ASN A 40 -0.58 6.88 -7.92
N ILE A 41 -1.23 7.13 -9.07
CA ILE A 41 -2.58 6.63 -9.35
C ILE A 41 -2.65 5.10 -9.22
N GLU A 42 -1.64 4.37 -9.70
CA GLU A 42 -1.62 2.93 -9.54
C GLU A 42 -1.47 2.52 -8.06
N ILE A 43 -0.65 3.21 -7.28
CA ILE A 43 -0.51 2.98 -5.83
C ILE A 43 -1.83 3.22 -5.10
N ASP A 44 -2.51 4.34 -5.36
CA ASP A 44 -3.78 4.69 -4.72
C ASP A 44 -4.88 3.65 -5.00
N LYS A 45 -4.92 3.12 -6.24
CA LYS A 45 -5.81 2.02 -6.59
C LYS A 45 -5.52 0.76 -5.78
N TYR A 46 -4.25 0.47 -5.51
CA TYR A 46 -3.86 -0.67 -4.69
C TYR A 46 -4.27 -0.48 -3.24
N GLU A 47 -4.01 0.69 -2.66
CA GLU A 47 -4.41 1.02 -1.29
C GLU A 47 -5.93 0.91 -1.12
N SER A 48 -6.69 1.55 -2.01
CA SER A 48 -8.15 1.45 -2.04
C SER A 48 -8.65 0.01 -2.12
N TYR A 49 -8.03 -0.81 -2.99
CA TYR A 49 -8.36 -2.23 -3.09
C TYR A 49 -8.11 -2.98 -1.78
N TRP A 50 -6.98 -2.73 -1.12
CA TRP A 50 -6.62 -3.39 0.13
C TRP A 50 -7.50 -2.93 1.29
N GLU A 51 -7.87 -1.65 1.36
CA GLU A 51 -8.83 -1.15 2.34
C GLU A 51 -10.21 -1.78 2.17
N GLN A 52 -10.74 -1.84 0.95
CA GLN A 52 -12.02 -2.50 0.67
C GLN A 52 -11.97 -3.97 1.06
N ARG A 53 -10.88 -4.67 0.72
CA ARG A 53 -10.70 -6.07 1.08
C ARG A 53 -10.60 -6.28 2.59
N ALA A 54 -9.92 -5.39 3.31
CA ALA A 54 -9.85 -5.43 4.77
C ALA A 54 -11.24 -5.22 5.39
N LYS A 55 -12.02 -4.23 4.91
CA LYS A 55 -13.41 -3.99 5.34
C LYS A 55 -14.32 -5.19 5.07
N VAL A 56 -14.25 -5.79 3.89
CA VAL A 56 -15.04 -7.00 3.56
C VAL A 56 -14.64 -8.18 4.44
N ASN A 57 -13.34 -8.39 4.64
CA ASN A 57 -12.84 -9.45 5.53
C ASN A 57 -13.29 -9.21 6.97
N TRP A 58 -13.27 -7.96 7.44
CA TRP A 58 -13.77 -7.56 8.74
C TRP A 58 -15.26 -7.91 8.88
N LEU A 59 -16.10 -7.48 7.93
CA LEU A 59 -17.55 -7.75 7.95
C LEU A 59 -17.85 -9.25 7.88
N LYS A 60 -17.10 -10.01 7.06
CA LYS A 60 -17.30 -11.45 6.88
C LYS A 60 -16.86 -12.26 8.10
N LEU A 61 -15.75 -11.88 8.72
CA LEU A 61 -15.17 -12.63 9.83
C LEU A 61 -15.73 -12.17 11.18
N GLY A 62 -16.08 -10.89 11.36
CA GLY A 62 -16.67 -10.37 12.60
C GLY A 62 -15.99 -10.91 13.86
N ASP A 63 -16.78 -11.47 14.77
CA ASP A 63 -16.33 -12.14 16.00
C ASP A 63 -15.62 -13.48 15.76
N ARG A 64 -15.65 -14.06 14.57
CA ARG A 64 -14.88 -15.29 14.26
C ARG A 64 -13.39 -15.04 14.08
N ASN A 65 -12.95 -13.78 14.03
CA ASN A 65 -11.54 -13.42 14.13
C ASN A 65 -11.10 -13.17 15.59
N THR A 66 -11.79 -13.81 16.55
CA THR A 66 -11.53 -13.70 18.00
C THR A 66 -10.07 -13.92 18.33
N THR A 67 -9.36 -14.90 17.74
CA THR A 67 -7.95 -15.15 18.09
C THR A 67 -7.07 -13.93 17.84
N PHE A 68 -7.24 -13.24 16.71
CA PHE A 68 -6.46 -12.05 16.40
C PHE A 68 -6.78 -10.91 17.38
N PHE A 69 -8.07 -10.63 17.63
CA PHE A 69 -8.47 -9.57 18.57
C PHE A 69 -8.11 -9.89 20.01
N TYR A 70 -8.25 -11.14 20.41
CA TYR A 70 -7.89 -11.64 21.73
C TYR A 70 -6.39 -11.49 21.96
N ASN A 71 -5.56 -11.79 20.96
CA ASN A 71 -4.11 -11.61 21.04
C ASN A 71 -3.73 -10.13 21.17
N ILE A 72 -4.32 -9.25 20.34
CA ILE A 72 -4.10 -7.79 20.41
C ILE A 72 -4.55 -7.23 21.76
N ALA A 73 -5.75 -7.59 22.22
CA ALA A 73 -6.29 -7.15 23.51
C ALA A 73 -5.44 -7.64 24.69
N THR A 74 -5.00 -8.90 24.64
CA THR A 74 -4.09 -9.48 25.64
C THR A 74 -2.75 -8.75 25.66
N GLN A 75 -2.18 -8.42 24.51
CA GLN A 75 -0.92 -7.67 24.42
C GLN A 75 -1.05 -6.26 24.98
N ARG A 76 -2.11 -5.54 24.62
CA ARG A 76 -2.42 -4.22 25.20
C ARG A 76 -2.63 -4.29 26.72
N ARG A 77 -3.34 -5.31 27.20
CA ARG A 77 -3.52 -5.55 28.64
C ARG A 77 -2.18 -5.77 29.35
N ARG A 78 -1.25 -6.53 28.76
CA ARG A 78 0.10 -6.72 29.32
C ARG A 78 0.90 -5.42 29.35
N GLN A 79 0.88 -4.64 28.27
CA GLN A 79 1.61 -3.37 28.18
C GLN A 79 1.06 -2.31 29.13
N ASN A 80 -0.26 -2.26 29.31
CA ASN A 80 -0.92 -1.28 30.16
C ASN A 80 -1.06 -1.75 31.62
N CYS A 81 -0.62 -2.98 31.94
CA CYS A 81 -0.57 -3.45 33.31
C CYS A 81 0.61 -2.78 34.00
N ILE A 82 0.36 -1.64 34.65
CA ILE A 82 1.31 -1.01 35.55
C ILE A 82 1.50 -2.00 36.72
N GLN A 83 2.66 -2.66 36.75
CA GLN A 83 3.06 -3.44 37.91
C GLN A 83 3.28 -2.46 39.06
N LYS A 84 2.47 -2.59 40.12
CA LYS A 84 2.67 -1.86 41.37
C LYS A 84 4.08 -2.19 41.88
N LEU A 85 4.90 -1.15 42.07
CA LEU A 85 6.15 -1.22 42.83
C LEU A 85 5.85 -1.53 44.30
#